data_AF-A0A2D7NAJ8-F1
#
_entry.id   AF-A0A2D7NAJ8-F1
#
_cell.length_a   1.000
_cell.length_b   1.000
_cell.length_c   1.000
_cell.angle_alpha   90.00
_cell.angle_beta   90.00
_cell.angle_gamma   90.00
#
_symmetry.space_group_name_H-M   'P 1'
#
loop_
_entity.id
_entity.type
_entity.pdbx_description
1 polymer ?
#
loop_
_entity_poly.entity_id
_entity_poly.type
_entity_poly.pdbx_seq_one_letter_code
_entity_poly.pdbx_strand_id
1 'polypeptide(L)'
;MTLIKACNHITNYTSVHESGRFLESDQKYNLIYPENHIESDNRLTWFLGTLDKLYGNDAFYLKLTREKEKISNSYLKRKTLNQGILQAFAVNIFQQKKWSISNSGYDWAAKHYVDTVYNNIDFFLKNKSNKMELDIDYPIKSFKEFWLKINAEGDLKSATREFSKKYNSSK
;
A
#
# COMPACT_ATOMS: atom_id res chain seq x y z
N MET A 1 -5.92 0.33 4.96
CA MET A 1 -7.27 0.24 5.59
C MET A 1 -8.09 1.53 5.48
N THR A 2 -7.68 2.68 6.03
CA THR A 2 -8.50 3.92 6.00
C THR A 2 -8.89 4.37 4.58
N LEU A 3 -7.94 4.38 3.64
CA LEU A 3 -8.23 4.70 2.23
C LEU A 3 -9.33 3.81 1.66
N ILE A 4 -9.22 2.49 1.78
CA ILE A 4 -10.23 1.56 1.27
C ILE A 4 -11.58 1.76 1.96
N LYS A 5 -11.61 2.08 3.26
CA LYS A 5 -12.86 2.45 3.93
C LYS A 5 -13.50 3.69 3.32
N ALA A 6 -12.70 4.69 2.93
CA ALA A 6 -13.19 5.85 2.20
C ALA A 6 -13.69 5.46 0.79
N CYS A 7 -12.94 4.63 0.06
CA CYS A 7 -13.32 4.17 -1.28
C CYS A 7 -14.57 3.27 -1.29
N ASN A 8 -14.91 2.60 -0.18
CA ASN A 8 -16.16 1.83 -0.08
C ASN A 8 -17.44 2.69 -0.16
N HIS A 9 -17.32 4.02 -0.09
CA HIS A 9 -18.43 4.95 -0.34
C HIS A 9 -18.58 5.32 -1.83
N ILE A 10 -17.68 4.81 -2.69
CA ILE A 10 -17.76 4.94 -4.14
C ILE A 10 -18.71 3.86 -4.68
N THR A 11 -19.68 4.23 -5.52
CA THR A 11 -20.73 3.32 -5.99
C THR A 11 -20.42 2.68 -7.34
N ASN A 12 -19.58 3.32 -8.17
CA ASN A 12 -19.19 2.83 -9.49
C ASN A 12 -17.84 2.09 -9.51
N TYR A 13 -17.18 1.94 -8.36
CA TYR A 13 -15.97 1.14 -8.20
C TYR A 13 -16.13 0.12 -7.07
N THR A 14 -15.60 -1.07 -7.25
CA THR A 14 -15.34 -1.99 -6.13
C THR A 14 -14.05 -1.60 -5.43
N SER A 15 -13.93 -1.88 -4.12
CA SER A 15 -12.75 -1.51 -3.33
C SER A 15 -12.41 -2.60 -2.32
N VAL A 16 -11.18 -3.11 -2.37
CA VAL A 16 -10.72 -4.17 -1.45
C VAL A 16 -9.32 -3.86 -0.92
N HIS A 17 -9.10 -4.23 0.35
CA HIS A 17 -7.80 -4.18 0.98
C HIS A 17 -7.24 -5.59 1.01
N GLU A 18 -6.19 -5.83 0.24
CA GLU A 18 -5.43 -7.08 0.26
C GLU A 18 -6.24 -8.27 -0.22
N SER A 19 -6.95 -8.13 -1.35
CA SER A 19 -7.86 -9.15 -1.90
C SER A 19 -7.16 -10.51 -2.08
N GLY A 20 -5.90 -10.50 -2.50
CA GLY A 20 -5.08 -11.71 -2.67
C GLY A 20 -4.82 -12.52 -1.40
N ARG A 21 -5.15 -12.02 -0.20
CA ARG A 21 -5.08 -12.81 1.04
C ARG A 21 -6.21 -13.82 1.18
N PHE A 22 -7.33 -13.60 0.50
CA PHE A 22 -8.52 -14.45 0.59
C PHE A 22 -8.55 -15.53 -0.50
N LEU A 23 -7.53 -15.55 -1.38
CA LEU A 23 -7.42 -16.51 -2.47
C LEU A 23 -6.65 -17.76 -2.04
N GLU A 24 -7.00 -18.88 -2.65
CA GLU A 24 -6.29 -20.16 -2.52
C GLU A 24 -4.86 -20.06 -3.03
N SER A 25 -3.99 -20.98 -2.60
CA SER A 25 -2.53 -20.88 -2.79
C SER A 25 -2.08 -20.76 -4.25
N ASP A 26 -2.79 -21.40 -5.18
CA ASP A 26 -2.55 -21.42 -6.62
C ASP A 26 -3.12 -20.18 -7.35
N GLN A 27 -4.06 -19.48 -6.71
CA GLN A 27 -4.64 -18.22 -7.18
C GLN A 27 -4.06 -17.00 -6.46
N LYS A 28 -3.20 -17.22 -5.47
CA LYS A 28 -2.66 -16.16 -4.62
C LYS A 28 -1.86 -15.18 -5.46
N TYR A 29 -2.24 -13.90 -5.38
CA TYR A 29 -1.70 -12.84 -6.24
C TYR A 29 -1.94 -13.06 -7.74
N ASN A 30 -3.07 -13.67 -8.10
CA ASN A 30 -3.67 -13.37 -9.39
C ASN A 30 -4.00 -11.87 -9.40
N LEU A 31 -3.16 -11.08 -10.07
CA LEU A 31 -3.28 -9.63 -10.12
C LEU A 31 -4.28 -9.16 -11.18
N ILE A 32 -5.14 -10.05 -11.68
CA ILE A 32 -6.23 -9.72 -12.60
C ILE A 32 -7.42 -9.24 -11.75
N TYR A 33 -7.74 -7.96 -11.88
CA TYR A 33 -8.82 -7.30 -11.17
C TYR A 33 -10.00 -7.07 -12.12
N PRO A 34 -11.25 -7.06 -11.61
CA PRO A 34 -12.40 -6.62 -12.39
C PRO A 34 -12.24 -5.19 -12.89
N GLU A 35 -13.00 -4.83 -13.93
CA GLU A 35 -13.14 -3.42 -14.32
C GLU A 35 -13.66 -2.58 -13.13
N ASN A 36 -13.21 -1.33 -13.07
CA ASN A 36 -13.55 -0.39 -11.99
C ASN A 36 -13.27 -0.97 -10.59
N HIS A 37 -12.07 -1.51 -10.39
CA HIS A 37 -11.62 -2.04 -9.11
C HIS A 37 -10.49 -1.20 -8.50
N ILE A 38 -10.60 -0.91 -7.21
CA ILE A 38 -9.56 -0.24 -6.40
C ILE A 38 -8.97 -1.27 -5.44
N GLU A 39 -7.73 -1.69 -5.71
CA GLU A 39 -6.96 -2.55 -4.81
C GLU A 39 -5.97 -1.70 -3.98
N SER A 40 -5.88 -1.97 -2.67
CA SER A 40 -4.82 -1.43 -1.82
C SER A 40 -4.13 -2.52 -1.04
N ASP A 41 -2.91 -2.82 -1.45
CA ASP A 41 -2.09 -3.87 -0.89
C ASP A 41 -0.60 -3.48 -0.97
N ASN A 42 0.08 -3.46 0.18
CA ASN A 42 1.48 -3.07 0.25
C ASN A 42 2.43 -4.08 -0.41
N ARG A 43 2.00 -5.33 -0.63
CA ARG A 43 2.80 -6.39 -1.26
C ARG A 43 2.81 -6.28 -2.79
N LEU A 44 1.92 -5.47 -3.39
CA LEU A 44 1.97 -5.15 -4.82
C LEU A 44 3.32 -4.56 -5.26
N THR A 45 4.05 -3.95 -4.33
CA THR A 45 5.41 -3.42 -4.53
C THR A 45 6.43 -4.49 -4.94
N TRP A 46 6.15 -5.77 -4.69
CA TRP A 46 6.96 -6.90 -5.13
C TRP A 46 6.58 -7.41 -6.52
N PHE A 47 5.46 -6.95 -7.09
CA PHE A 47 4.92 -7.43 -8.37
C PHE A 47 4.77 -6.31 -9.40
N LEU A 48 5.50 -5.20 -9.25
CA LEU A 48 5.39 -4.03 -10.13
C LEU A 48 5.64 -4.35 -11.61
N GLY A 49 6.55 -5.30 -11.91
CA GLY A 49 6.77 -5.75 -13.30
C GLY A 49 5.58 -6.51 -13.89
N THR A 50 4.84 -7.27 -13.08
CA THR A 50 3.61 -7.95 -13.53
C THR A 50 2.49 -6.93 -13.72
N LEU A 51 2.36 -5.97 -12.80
CA LEU A 51 1.39 -4.87 -12.92
C LEU A 51 1.66 -4.00 -14.15
N ASP A 52 2.92 -3.79 -14.49
CA ASP A 52 3.33 -3.08 -15.71
C ASP A 52 2.82 -3.79 -16.97
N LYS A 53 3.01 -5.11 -17.05
CA LYS A 53 2.57 -5.95 -18.17
C LYS A 53 1.06 -6.02 -18.31
N LEU A 54 0.34 -6.12 -17.19
CA LEU A 54 -1.11 -6.28 -17.17
C LEU A 54 -1.85 -4.97 -17.42
N TYR A 55 -1.37 -3.87 -16.81
CA TYR A 55 -2.14 -2.63 -16.73
C TYR A 55 -1.44 -1.41 -17.31
N GLY A 56 -0.13 -1.45 -17.59
CA GLY A 56 0.55 -0.42 -18.37
C GLY A 56 0.20 1.03 -17.97
N ASN A 57 -0.45 1.77 -18.88
CA ASN A 57 -0.99 3.11 -18.63
C ASN A 57 -2.53 3.11 -18.50
N ASP A 58 -3.14 1.94 -18.55
CA ASP A 58 -4.59 1.74 -18.52
C ASP A 58 -5.15 1.80 -17.10
N ALA A 59 -4.30 1.56 -16.08
CA ALA A 59 -4.66 1.78 -14.69
C ALA A 59 -4.33 3.18 -14.18
N PHE A 60 -5.07 3.61 -13.16
CA PHE A 60 -4.76 4.79 -12.36
C PHE A 60 -3.94 4.39 -11.12
N TYR A 61 -2.74 4.96 -10.97
CA TYR A 61 -1.85 4.63 -9.86
C TYR A 61 -1.86 5.68 -8.74
N LEU A 62 -2.27 5.28 -7.55
CA LEU A 62 -2.27 6.11 -6.35
C LEU A 62 -1.12 5.72 -5.41
N LYS A 63 -0.10 6.56 -5.31
CA LYS A 63 1.02 6.38 -4.36
C LYS A 63 0.66 6.99 -3.01
N LEU A 64 0.56 6.16 -1.99
CA LEU A 64 0.36 6.62 -0.61
C LEU A 64 1.70 7.01 0.00
N THR A 65 1.78 8.24 0.50
CA THR A 65 3.01 8.80 1.07
C THR A 65 2.82 9.15 2.54
N ARG A 66 3.91 9.08 3.30
CA ARG A 66 4.07 9.58 4.66
C ARG A 66 5.56 9.84 4.88
N GLU A 67 5.89 10.64 5.88
CA GLU A 67 7.26 10.78 6.36
C GLU A 67 7.92 9.41 6.63
N LYS A 68 9.09 9.18 6.03
CA LYS A 68 9.77 7.86 6.06
C LYS A 68 10.04 7.35 7.47
N GLU A 69 10.43 8.24 8.40
CA GLU A 69 10.69 7.87 9.79
C GLU A 69 9.43 7.37 10.52
N LYS A 70 8.28 7.98 10.27
CA LYS A 70 7.00 7.48 10.83
C LYS A 70 6.66 6.10 10.29
N ILE A 71 6.99 5.82 9.02
CA ILE A 71 6.76 4.51 8.41
C ILE A 71 7.71 3.46 9.02
N SER A 72 9.01 3.73 9.09
CA SER A 72 9.99 2.79 9.66
C SER A 72 9.67 2.48 11.12
N ASN A 73 9.36 3.49 11.93
CA ASN A 73 8.93 3.33 13.32
C ASN A 73 7.65 2.48 13.45
N SER A 74 6.71 2.61 12.51
CA SER A 74 5.50 1.77 12.47
C SER A 74 5.83 0.29 12.21
N TYR A 75 6.83 -0.01 11.37
CA TYR A 75 7.26 -1.39 11.14
C TYR A 75 8.04 -1.96 12.33
N LEU A 76 8.86 -1.15 13.01
CA LEU A 76 9.61 -1.56 14.19
C LEU A 76 8.71 -2.03 15.34
N LYS A 77 7.56 -1.38 15.55
CA LYS A 77 6.54 -1.83 16.51
C LYS A 77 6.02 -3.24 16.24
N ARG A 78 6.20 -3.73 15.01
CA ARG A 78 5.69 -5.03 14.51
C ARG A 78 6.81 -6.00 14.17
N LYS A 79 8.05 -5.73 14.58
CA LYS A 79 9.23 -6.56 14.26
C LYS A 79 9.13 -8.01 14.75
N THR A 80 8.33 -8.25 15.79
CA THR A 80 8.12 -9.59 16.39
C THR A 80 6.94 -10.36 15.78
N LEU A 81 6.20 -9.77 14.82
CA LEU A 81 5.11 -10.49 14.17
C LEU A 81 5.66 -11.65 13.34
N ASN A 82 5.20 -12.86 13.68
CA ASN A 82 5.46 -14.04 12.85
C ASN A 82 4.86 -13.80 11.45
N GLN A 83 5.69 -14.02 10.41
CA GLN A 83 5.35 -13.72 9.01
C GLN A 83 5.12 -12.21 8.71
N GLY A 84 5.60 -11.32 9.58
CA GLY A 84 5.58 -9.88 9.34
C GLY A 84 6.51 -9.49 8.19
N ILE A 85 6.12 -8.47 7.41
CA ILE A 85 6.89 -8.02 6.24
C ILE A 85 8.30 -7.56 6.63
N LEU A 86 8.46 -6.83 7.73
CA LEU A 86 9.78 -6.40 8.19
C LEU A 86 10.66 -7.60 8.56
N GLN A 87 10.09 -8.61 9.22
CA GLN A 87 10.82 -9.84 9.57
C GLN A 87 11.27 -10.59 8.33
N ALA A 88 10.39 -10.75 7.34
CA ALA A 88 10.71 -11.40 6.07
C ALA A 88 11.78 -10.62 5.30
N PHE A 89 11.69 -9.30 5.26
CA PHE A 89 12.69 -8.47 4.59
C PHE A 89 14.07 -8.55 5.29
N ALA A 90 14.12 -8.43 6.62
CA ALA A 90 15.38 -8.51 7.36
C ALA A 90 16.04 -9.89 7.27
N VAL A 91 15.27 -10.96 7.44
CA VAL A 91 15.82 -12.32 7.55
C VAL A 91 15.90 -13.03 6.21
N ASN A 92 14.90 -12.92 5.34
CA ASN A 92 14.85 -13.71 4.11
C ASN A 92 15.42 -12.95 2.91
N ILE A 93 15.27 -11.63 2.86
CA ILE A 93 15.86 -10.82 1.78
C ILE A 93 17.29 -10.45 2.11
N PHE A 94 17.54 -9.88 3.31
CA PHE A 94 18.89 -9.50 3.74
C PHE A 94 19.67 -10.61 4.45
N GLN A 95 19.10 -11.82 4.57
CA GLN A 95 19.78 -12.99 5.16
C GLN A 95 20.34 -12.75 6.56
N GLN A 96 19.75 -11.84 7.34
CA GLN A 96 20.13 -11.66 8.73
C GLN A 96 19.72 -12.89 9.55
N LYS A 97 20.61 -13.36 10.43
CA LYS A 97 20.32 -14.50 11.30
C LYS A 97 19.18 -14.16 12.25
N LYS A 98 18.01 -14.79 12.06
CA LYS A 98 16.77 -14.54 12.83
C LYS A 98 16.97 -14.52 14.33
N TRP A 99 17.80 -15.41 14.86
CA TRP A 99 18.02 -15.57 16.30
C TRP A 99 19.05 -14.58 16.88
N SER A 100 19.74 -13.81 16.04
CA SER A 100 20.81 -12.91 16.47
C SER A 100 20.71 -11.50 15.88
N ILE A 101 19.58 -11.15 15.27
CA ILE A 101 19.32 -9.79 14.78
C ILE A 101 19.12 -8.85 15.98
N SER A 102 19.98 -7.83 16.06
CA SER A 102 19.91 -6.81 17.10
C SER A 102 18.77 -5.81 16.84
N ASN A 103 18.46 -4.99 17.84
CA ASN A 103 17.56 -3.85 17.65
C ASN A 103 18.07 -2.86 16.59
N SER A 104 19.38 -2.62 16.53
CA SER A 104 20.00 -1.80 15.49
C SER A 104 19.90 -2.46 14.11
N GLY A 105 19.96 -3.79 14.02
CA GLY A 105 19.73 -4.53 12.78
C GLY A 105 18.30 -4.37 12.26
N TYR A 106 17.30 -4.42 13.15
CA TYR A 106 15.92 -4.12 12.78
C TYR A 106 15.70 -2.66 12.37
N ASP A 107 16.31 -1.69 13.08
CA ASP A 107 16.23 -0.27 12.72
C ASP A 107 16.77 -0.04 11.30
N TRP A 108 17.96 -0.58 11.03
CA TRP A 108 18.56 -0.57 9.70
C TRP A 108 17.63 -1.20 8.67
N ALA A 109 17.10 -2.40 8.93
CA ALA A 109 16.23 -3.11 7.99
C ALA A 109 14.92 -2.35 7.74
N ALA A 110 14.36 -1.69 8.75
CA ALA A 110 13.13 -0.91 8.61
C ALA A 110 13.33 0.32 7.72
N LYS A 111 14.44 1.05 7.90
CA LYS A 111 14.80 2.18 7.04
C LYS A 111 15.02 1.74 5.59
N HIS A 112 15.80 0.67 5.39
CA HIS A 112 16.08 0.13 4.06
C HIS A 112 14.84 -0.45 3.39
N TYR A 113 13.90 -1.03 4.14
CA TYR A 113 12.63 -1.49 3.62
C TYR A 113 11.83 -0.31 3.03
N VAL A 114 11.72 0.78 3.78
CA VAL A 114 11.00 1.98 3.34
C VAL A 114 11.66 2.55 2.09
N ASP A 115 12.98 2.70 2.07
CA ASP A 115 13.70 3.20 0.91
C ASP A 115 13.54 2.29 -0.31
N THR A 116 13.66 0.98 -0.13
CA THR A 116 13.49 -0.01 -1.22
C THR A 116 12.09 0.10 -1.82
N VAL A 117 11.05 0.13 -1.00
CA VAL A 117 9.66 0.25 -1.47
C VAL A 117 9.44 1.57 -2.21
N TYR A 118 9.92 2.68 -1.67
CA TYR A 118 9.81 3.99 -2.33
C TYR A 118 10.53 3.99 -3.67
N ASN A 119 11.79 3.53 -3.72
CA ASN A 119 12.59 3.49 -4.94
C ASN A 119 11.92 2.60 -6.01
N ASN A 120 11.37 1.46 -5.62
CA ASN A 120 10.64 0.57 -6.53
C ASN A 120 9.39 1.25 -7.10
N ILE A 121 8.58 1.88 -6.24
CA ILE A 121 7.40 2.63 -6.68
C ILE A 121 7.79 3.78 -7.60
N ASP A 122 8.79 4.58 -7.23
CA ASP A 122 9.23 5.74 -8.01
C ASP A 122 9.75 5.32 -9.38
N PHE A 123 10.54 4.25 -9.43
CA PHE A 123 11.01 3.67 -10.69
C PHE A 123 9.87 3.17 -11.56
N PHE A 124 8.89 2.47 -10.98
CA PHE A 124 7.73 1.96 -11.71
C PHE A 124 6.85 3.10 -12.24
N LEU A 125 6.59 4.11 -11.40
CA LEU A 125 5.70 5.21 -11.73
C LEU A 125 6.31 6.20 -12.71
N LYS A 126 7.65 6.28 -12.86
CA LYS A 126 8.33 7.35 -13.62
C LYS A 126 7.73 7.61 -15.01
N ASN A 127 7.31 6.56 -15.72
CA ASN A 127 6.77 6.62 -17.08
C ASN A 127 5.23 6.46 -17.16
N LYS A 128 4.52 6.47 -16.03
CA LYS A 128 3.07 6.34 -15.99
C LYS A 128 2.38 7.67 -16.23
N SER A 129 1.41 7.71 -17.12
CA SER A 129 0.59 8.90 -17.41
C SER A 129 -0.44 9.16 -16.31
N ASN A 130 -1.10 8.10 -15.85
CA ASN A 130 -2.22 8.17 -14.91
C ASN A 130 -1.75 7.86 -13.48
N LYS A 131 -1.20 8.86 -12.79
CA LYS A 131 -0.72 8.71 -11.42
C LYS A 131 -0.97 9.94 -10.56
N MET A 132 -1.02 9.74 -9.24
CA MET A 132 -0.93 10.83 -8.26
C MET A 132 -0.41 10.34 -6.91
N GLU A 133 -0.09 11.28 -6.04
CA GLU A 133 0.29 11.01 -4.65
C GLU A 133 -0.83 11.44 -3.68
N LEU A 134 -0.93 10.73 -2.56
CA LEU A 134 -1.80 11.08 -1.45
C LEU A 134 -1.04 10.90 -0.14
N ASP A 135 -0.80 12.01 0.56
CA ASP A 135 -0.23 12.02 1.90
C ASP A 135 -1.28 11.54 2.91
N ILE A 136 -1.02 10.41 3.55
CA ILE A 136 -1.96 9.81 4.50
C ILE A 136 -2.07 10.57 5.82
N ASP A 137 -1.13 11.48 6.11
CA ASP A 137 -1.23 12.39 7.27
C ASP A 137 -2.16 13.57 6.98
N TYR A 138 -2.31 13.97 5.71
CA TYR A 138 -3.18 15.07 5.26
C TYR A 138 -4.02 14.70 4.02
N PRO A 139 -4.86 13.66 4.09
CA PRO A 139 -5.39 12.98 2.91
C PRO A 139 -6.53 13.72 2.21
N ILE A 140 -7.24 14.61 2.90
CA ILE A 140 -8.55 15.13 2.46
C ILE A 140 -8.47 15.81 1.08
N LYS A 141 -7.46 16.64 0.85
CA LYS A 141 -7.32 17.37 -0.41
C LYS A 141 -7.05 16.41 -1.57
N SER A 142 -5.98 15.61 -1.46
CA SER A 142 -5.59 14.64 -2.48
C SER A 142 -6.65 13.56 -2.71
N PHE A 143 -7.40 13.16 -1.69
CA PHE A 143 -8.50 12.20 -1.84
C PHE A 143 -9.66 12.78 -2.67
N LYS A 144 -10.01 14.06 -2.49
CA LYS A 144 -11.02 14.72 -3.33
C LYS A 144 -10.55 14.83 -4.78
N GLU A 145 -9.27 15.12 -5.00
CA GLU A 145 -8.68 15.14 -6.35
C GLU A 145 -8.69 13.74 -6.99
N PHE A 146 -8.33 12.70 -6.23
CA PHE A 146 -8.41 11.31 -6.65
C PHE A 146 -9.84 10.94 -7.07
N TRP A 147 -10.83 11.24 -6.23
CA TRP A 147 -12.25 11.02 -6.49
C TRP A 147 -12.69 11.59 -7.84
N LEU A 148 -12.30 12.84 -8.13
CA LEU A 148 -12.61 13.49 -9.40
C LEU A 148 -11.87 12.84 -10.58
N LYS A 149 -10.58 12.54 -10.43
CA LYS A 149 -9.75 11.99 -11.51
C LYS A 149 -10.21 10.61 -12.00
N ILE A 150 -10.78 9.80 -11.12
CA ILE A 150 -11.32 8.48 -11.49
C ILE A 150 -12.81 8.52 -11.84
N ASN A 151 -13.43 9.72 -11.88
CA ASN A 151 -14.87 9.91 -12.05
C ASN A 151 -15.68 9.08 -11.03
N ALA A 152 -15.28 9.08 -9.77
CA ALA A 152 -15.98 8.36 -8.72
C ALA A 152 -17.36 8.97 -8.47
N GLU A 153 -18.34 8.11 -8.27
CA GLU A 153 -19.71 8.43 -7.88
C GLU A 153 -19.98 7.95 -6.45
N GLY A 154 -20.92 8.57 -5.75
CA GLY A 154 -21.31 8.17 -4.39
C GLY A 154 -21.18 9.30 -3.36
N ASP A 155 -21.02 8.94 -2.09
CA ASP A 155 -21.03 9.91 -0.97
C ASP A 155 -19.62 10.36 -0.57
N LEU A 156 -19.10 11.36 -1.29
CA LEU A 156 -17.80 11.97 -0.98
C LEU A 156 -17.72 12.54 0.46
N LYS A 157 -18.84 12.99 1.02
CA LYS A 157 -18.87 13.56 2.38
C LYS A 157 -18.67 12.46 3.42
N SER A 158 -19.33 11.32 3.26
CA SER A 158 -19.11 10.15 4.12
C SER A 158 -17.73 9.53 3.89
N ALA A 159 -17.26 9.45 2.66
CA ALA A 159 -15.91 9.00 2.32
C ALA A 159 -14.82 9.81 3.05
N THR A 160 -14.91 11.13 3.00
CA THR A 160 -13.90 12.01 3.64
C THR A 160 -13.94 11.96 5.16
N ARG A 161 -15.07 11.61 5.78
CA ARG A 161 -15.16 11.39 7.24
C ARG A 161 -14.40 10.15 7.71
N GLU A 162 -14.14 9.18 6.83
CA GLU A 162 -13.37 7.98 7.19
C GLU A 162 -11.95 8.31 7.65
N PHE A 163 -11.36 9.40 7.13
CA PHE A 163 -10.01 9.85 7.52
C PHE A 163 -9.91 10.40 8.94
N SER A 164 -11.04 10.77 9.56
CA SER A 164 -11.07 11.20 10.97
C SER A 164 -11.16 10.02 11.94
N LYS A 165 -11.39 8.80 11.45
CA LYS A 165 -11.53 7.61 12.29
C LYS A 165 -10.19 6.88 12.41
N LYS A 166 -9.91 6.37 13.61
CA LYS A 166 -8.74 5.52 13.86
C LYS A 166 -9.04 4.07 13.49
N TYR A 167 -8.34 3.60 12.48
CA TYR A 167 -8.39 2.23 11.98
C TYR A 167 -7.04 1.54 12.27
N ASN A 168 -7.05 0.32 12.83
CA ASN A 168 -5.83 -0.42 13.19
C ASN A 168 -4.85 0.35 14.08
N SER A 169 -5.30 0.82 15.25
CA SER A 169 -4.37 1.28 16.29
C SER A 169 -3.53 0.10 16.77
N SER A 170 -2.26 0.06 16.37
CA SER A 170 -1.26 -0.79 17.02
C SER A 170 -1.26 -0.44 18.52
N LYS A 171 -1.60 -1.40 19.37
CA LYS A 171 -1.40 -1.31 20.83
C LYS A 171 0.08 -1.12 21.14
#